data_AF-A0A1G3AVY9-F1
#
_entry.id   AF-A0A1G3AVY9-F1
#
_cell.length_a   1.000
_cell.length_b   1.000
_cell.length_c   1.000
_cell.angle_alpha   90.00
_cell.angle_beta   90.00
_cell.angle_gamma   90.00
#
_symmetry.space_group_name_H-M   'P 1'
#
loop_
_entity.id
_entity.type
_entity.pdbx_description
1 polymer ?
#
loop_
_entity_poly.entity_id
_entity_poly.type
_entity_poly.pdbx_seq_one_letter_code
_entity_poly.pdbx_strand_id
1 'polypeptide(L)'
;MENVKQRIRKFLKFFDDNKLKIAIGLAVAIAIGVPVYLYKQKGISDFNEVWGRVYQINYEMAVAGQEAPEKKTESIEGAISEYTFLKDNLSTTGATPWLMSELGNAQYKAKKYDEAVFTYREFITRFGKHPLAPVIRQSLGYILEEKGQLQEAVEQFEKIAKDPESSYIKAQVRLDAGRCYEKLGQLNSAVTAYKDIIGSFPESSCAKMAKYRLEDLE
;
A
#
# COMPACT_ATOMS: atom_id res chain seq x y z
N MET A 1 60.36 27.37 14.88
CA MET A 1 60.00 27.44 13.45
C MET A 1 60.57 26.28 12.62
N GLU A 2 61.78 25.78 12.91
CA GLU A 2 62.42 24.63 12.25
C GLU A 2 61.54 23.36 12.17
N ASN A 3 60.93 22.97 13.29
CA ASN A 3 60.08 21.78 13.36
C ASN A 3 58.83 21.85 12.47
N VAL A 4 58.27 23.04 12.26
CA VAL A 4 57.11 23.25 11.37
C VAL A 4 57.55 23.10 9.92
N LYS A 5 58.69 23.69 9.54
CA LYS A 5 59.27 23.55 8.18
C LYS A 5 59.58 22.09 7.87
N GLN A 6 60.12 21.33 8.82
CA GLN A 6 60.44 19.92 8.63
C GLN A 6 59.19 19.04 8.49
N ARG A 7 58.12 19.34 9.25
CA ARG A 7 56.81 18.68 9.12
C ARG A 7 56.17 18.95 7.75
N ILE A 8 56.20 20.21 7.29
CA ILE A 8 55.71 20.58 5.94
C ILE A 8 56.49 19.82 4.86
N ARG A 9 57.82 19.75 4.97
CA ARG A 9 58.67 19.02 4.01
C ARG A 9 58.33 17.53 3.94
N LYS A 10 58.11 16.88 5.09
CA LYS A 10 57.69 15.46 5.14
C LYS A 10 56.30 15.25 4.53
N PHE A 11 55.36 16.16 4.79
CA PHE A 11 54.02 16.11 4.23
C PHE A 11 54.00 16.28 2.71
N LEU A 12 54.76 17.25 2.18
CA LEU A 12 54.91 17.46 0.74
C LEU A 12 55.54 16.24 0.05
N LYS A 13 56.61 15.68 0.64
CA LYS A 13 57.24 14.47 0.13
C LYS A 13 56.27 13.28 0.11
N PHE A 14 55.48 13.10 1.17
CA PHE A 14 54.44 12.07 1.20
C PHE A 14 53.41 12.24 0.08
N PHE A 15 52.97 13.49 -0.17
CA PHE A 15 52.06 13.79 -1.27
C PHE A 15 52.69 13.48 -2.64
N ASP A 16 53.94 13.89 -2.86
CA ASP A 16 54.65 13.61 -4.11
C ASP A 16 54.86 12.11 -4.35
N ASP A 17 55.25 11.37 -3.30
CA ASP A 17 55.48 9.92 -3.35
C ASP A 17 54.17 9.13 -3.56
N ASN A 18 53.02 9.68 -3.15
CA ASN A 18 51.71 9.00 -3.22
C ASN A 18 50.71 9.67 -4.18
N LYS A 19 51.11 10.69 -4.94
CA LYS A 19 50.20 11.50 -5.78
C LYS A 19 49.32 10.68 -6.71
N LEU A 20 49.88 9.62 -7.30
CA LEU A 20 49.14 8.72 -8.18
C LEU A 20 48.10 7.89 -7.41
N LYS A 21 48.46 7.35 -6.23
CA LYS A 21 47.53 6.57 -5.39
C LYS A 21 46.42 7.46 -4.82
N ILE A 22 46.74 8.68 -4.42
CA ILE A 22 45.77 9.69 -3.97
C ILE A 22 44.83 10.07 -5.12
N ALA A 23 45.37 10.32 -6.32
CA ALA A 23 44.57 10.61 -7.51
C ALA A 23 43.64 9.45 -7.89
N ILE A 24 44.13 8.22 -7.85
CA ILE A 24 43.31 7.01 -8.06
C ILE A 24 42.21 6.90 -7.00
N GLY A 25 42.55 7.09 -5.72
CA GLY A 25 41.57 7.05 -4.62
C GLY A 25 40.47 8.10 -4.77
N LEU A 26 40.81 9.33 -5.13
CA LEU A 26 39.84 10.41 -5.41
C LEU A 26 39.00 10.09 -6.65
N ALA A 27 39.59 9.57 -7.72
CA ALA A 27 38.86 9.18 -8.92
C ALA A 27 37.83 8.09 -8.62
N VAL A 28 38.19 7.08 -7.81
CA VAL A 28 37.26 6.03 -7.36
C VAL A 28 36.15 6.61 -6.47
N ALA A 29 36.49 7.50 -5.54
CA ALA A 29 35.51 8.15 -4.67
C ALA A 29 34.50 9.00 -5.46
N ILE A 30 34.93 9.70 -6.50
CA ILE A 30 34.05 10.46 -7.41
C ILE A 30 33.21 9.51 -8.26
N ALA A 31 33.83 8.48 -8.86
CA ALA A 31 33.17 7.52 -9.72
C ALA A 31 32.07 6.71 -9.01
N ILE A 32 32.16 6.53 -7.69
CA ILE A 32 31.11 5.88 -6.89
C ILE A 32 30.20 6.92 -6.22
N GLY A 33 30.79 7.94 -5.61
CA GLY A 33 30.06 8.94 -4.82
C GLY A 33 29.11 9.79 -5.65
N VAL A 34 29.51 10.21 -6.86
CA VAL A 34 28.66 11.01 -7.75
C VAL A 34 27.46 10.20 -8.23
N PRO A 35 27.60 8.96 -8.77
CA PRO A 35 26.44 8.15 -9.11
C PRO A 35 25.52 7.85 -7.92
N VAL A 36 26.07 7.57 -6.74
CA VAL A 36 25.25 7.33 -5.53
C VAL A 36 24.50 8.60 -5.10
N TYR A 37 25.16 9.76 -5.15
CA TYR A 37 24.54 11.05 -4.85
C TYR A 37 23.44 11.39 -5.86
N LEU A 38 23.72 11.28 -7.16
CA LEU A 38 22.75 11.52 -8.22
C LEU A 38 21.57 10.53 -8.16
N TYR A 39 21.83 9.27 -7.84
CA TYR A 39 20.78 8.26 -7.64
C TYR A 39 19.88 8.63 -6.44
N LYS A 40 20.47 9.04 -5.30
CA LYS A 40 19.70 9.51 -4.14
C LYS A 40 18.93 10.79 -4.45
N GLN A 41 19.55 11.77 -5.12
CA GLN A 41 18.93 13.04 -5.48
C GLN A 41 17.76 12.81 -6.45
N LYS A 42 17.94 11.95 -7.46
CA LYS A 42 16.86 11.53 -8.36
C LYS A 42 15.72 10.88 -7.58
N GLY A 43 16.01 9.92 -6.68
CA GLY A 43 14.99 9.29 -5.85
C GLY A 43 14.21 10.28 -4.96
N ILE A 44 14.88 11.30 -4.42
CA ILE A 44 14.23 12.38 -3.65
C ILE A 44 13.37 13.27 -4.57
N SER A 45 13.85 13.59 -5.78
CA SER A 45 13.10 14.36 -6.78
C SER A 45 11.83 13.62 -7.20
N ASP A 46 11.96 12.34 -7.57
CA ASP A 46 10.83 11.49 -7.97
C ASP A 46 9.83 11.35 -6.82
N PHE A 47 10.31 11.22 -5.58
CA PHE A 47 9.44 11.19 -4.39
C PHE A 47 8.63 12.47 -4.20
N ASN A 48 9.27 13.64 -4.30
CA ASN A 48 8.59 14.93 -4.16
C ASN A 48 7.58 15.16 -5.30
N GLU A 49 7.93 14.76 -6.52
CA GLU A 49 7.04 14.85 -7.68
C GLU A 49 5.80 13.98 -7.50
N VAL A 50 5.96 12.72 -7.08
CA VAL A 50 4.84 11.80 -6.81
C VAL A 50 3.88 12.42 -5.80
N TRP A 51 4.36 12.88 -4.64
CA TRP A 51 3.47 13.41 -3.60
C TRP A 51 2.83 14.76 -3.97
N GLY A 52 3.50 15.58 -4.77
CA GLY A 52 2.89 16.79 -5.34
C GLY A 52 1.71 16.48 -6.25
N ARG A 53 1.86 15.50 -7.15
CA ARG A 53 0.78 15.06 -8.06
C ARG A 53 -0.34 14.35 -7.32
N VAL A 54 0.00 13.48 -6.37
CA VAL A 54 -0.95 12.85 -5.46
C VAL A 54 -1.80 13.88 -4.71
N TYR A 55 -1.17 14.94 -4.20
CA TYR A 55 -1.89 16.02 -3.52
C TYR A 55 -2.90 16.68 -4.48
N GLN A 56 -2.50 16.96 -5.71
CA GLN A 56 -3.37 17.54 -6.72
C GLN A 56 -4.56 16.62 -7.06
N ILE A 57 -4.32 15.32 -7.29
CA ILE A 57 -5.39 14.34 -7.53
C ILE A 57 -6.40 14.34 -6.37
N ASN A 58 -5.92 14.27 -5.14
CA ASN A 58 -6.78 14.22 -3.96
C ASN A 58 -7.59 15.52 -3.78
N TYR A 59 -6.99 16.67 -4.08
CA TYR A 59 -7.68 17.95 -4.09
C TYR A 59 -8.79 18.00 -5.15
N GLU A 60 -8.49 17.59 -6.38
CA GLU A 60 -9.46 17.56 -7.49
C GLU A 60 -10.63 16.62 -7.19
N MET A 61 -10.35 15.41 -6.68
CA MET A 61 -11.40 14.47 -6.26
C MET A 61 -12.28 15.00 -5.13
N ALA A 62 -11.70 15.75 -4.18
CA ALA A 62 -12.44 16.33 -3.08
C ALA A 62 -13.39 17.44 -3.56
N VAL A 63 -12.91 18.32 -4.44
CA VAL A 63 -13.71 19.41 -5.02
C VAL A 63 -14.83 18.84 -5.89
N ALA A 64 -14.52 17.91 -6.79
CA ALA A 64 -15.49 17.27 -7.68
C ALA A 64 -16.57 16.48 -6.92
N GLY A 65 -16.29 16.05 -5.68
CA GLY A 65 -17.26 15.40 -4.80
C GLY A 65 -18.47 16.27 -4.42
N GLN A 66 -18.37 17.59 -4.58
CA GLN A 66 -19.46 18.55 -4.33
C GLN A 66 -20.17 19.01 -5.62
N GLU A 67 -19.73 18.54 -6.77
CA GLU A 67 -20.23 18.98 -8.08
C GLU A 67 -21.21 17.95 -8.69
N ALA A 68 -21.58 18.19 -9.95
CA ALA A 68 -22.44 17.30 -10.71
C ALA A 68 -21.81 15.89 -10.88
N PRO A 69 -22.61 14.81 -11.00
CA PRO A 69 -22.11 13.44 -11.10
C PRO A 69 -21.09 13.22 -12.22
N GLU A 70 -21.21 13.96 -13.32
CA GLU A 70 -20.28 13.88 -14.46
C GLU A 70 -18.88 14.35 -14.05
N LYS A 71 -18.78 15.46 -13.31
CA LYS A 71 -17.51 16.02 -12.82
C LYS A 71 -16.82 15.10 -11.83
N LYS A 72 -17.60 14.47 -10.95
CA LYS A 72 -17.10 13.44 -10.04
C LYS A 72 -16.53 12.24 -10.81
N THR A 73 -17.21 11.79 -11.85
CA THR A 73 -16.76 10.66 -12.68
C THR A 73 -15.48 11.02 -13.44
N GLU A 74 -15.44 12.19 -14.07
CA GLU A 74 -14.27 12.73 -14.78
C GLU A 74 -13.04 12.79 -13.86
N SER A 75 -13.21 13.29 -12.64
CA SER A 75 -12.13 13.38 -11.65
C SER A 75 -11.61 12.00 -11.22
N ILE A 76 -12.50 11.02 -11.00
CA ILE A 76 -12.09 9.66 -10.64
C ILE A 76 -11.33 8.99 -11.80
N GLU A 77 -11.79 9.17 -13.03
CA GLU A 77 -11.11 8.64 -14.22
C GLU A 77 -9.73 9.28 -14.43
N GLY A 78 -9.61 10.59 -14.22
CA GLY A 78 -8.33 11.30 -14.20
C GLY A 78 -7.38 10.74 -13.14
N ALA A 79 -7.89 10.51 -11.91
CA ALA A 79 -7.13 9.90 -10.83
C ALA A 79 -6.61 8.50 -11.18
N ILE A 80 -7.44 7.65 -11.80
CA ILE A 80 -7.04 6.30 -12.24
C ILE A 80 -5.88 6.37 -13.25
N SER A 81 -6.00 7.23 -14.26
CA SER A 81 -4.95 7.44 -15.28
C SER A 81 -3.65 7.90 -14.63
N GLU A 82 -3.75 8.86 -13.73
CA GLU A 82 -2.61 9.48 -13.08
C GLU A 82 -1.90 8.51 -12.10
N TYR A 83 -2.64 7.80 -11.26
CA TYR A 83 -2.07 6.77 -10.39
C TYR A 83 -1.41 5.65 -11.18
N THR A 84 -1.98 5.26 -12.33
CA THR A 84 -1.37 4.28 -13.24
C THR A 84 -0.04 4.81 -13.77
N PHE A 85 -0.01 6.05 -14.26
CA PHE A 85 1.23 6.68 -14.74
C PHE A 85 2.30 6.72 -13.65
N LEU A 86 1.94 7.16 -12.44
CA LEU A 86 2.87 7.27 -11.31
C LEU A 86 3.43 5.90 -10.90
N LYS A 87 2.57 4.88 -10.84
CA LYS A 87 2.94 3.49 -10.53
C LYS A 87 3.89 2.89 -11.57
N ASP A 88 3.76 3.27 -12.83
CA ASP A 88 4.54 2.66 -13.93
C ASP A 88 5.84 3.43 -14.21
N ASN A 89 5.88 4.74 -14.00
CA ASN A 89 7.00 5.59 -14.43
C ASN A 89 7.83 6.21 -13.29
N LEU A 90 7.22 6.48 -12.13
CA LEU A 90 7.86 7.21 -11.01
C LEU A 90 7.88 6.39 -9.72
N SER A 91 7.70 5.09 -9.85
CA SER A 91 7.53 4.16 -8.75
C SER A 91 8.83 3.92 -8.01
N THR A 92 9.03 4.69 -6.95
CA THR A 92 9.99 4.34 -5.91
C THR A 92 9.38 3.24 -5.05
N THR A 93 10.19 2.27 -4.61
CA THR A 93 9.71 1.11 -3.82
C THR A 93 8.92 1.49 -2.57
N GLY A 94 9.12 2.71 -2.03
CA GLY A 94 8.37 3.21 -0.87
C GLY A 94 6.95 3.71 -1.20
N ALA A 95 6.72 4.34 -2.35
CA ALA A 95 5.42 4.92 -2.70
C ALA A 95 4.51 3.93 -3.45
N THR A 96 5.07 2.92 -4.12
CA THR A 96 4.32 1.95 -4.94
C THR A 96 3.14 1.31 -4.20
N PRO A 97 3.27 0.81 -2.95
CA PRO A 97 2.15 0.19 -2.27
C PRO A 97 0.99 1.18 -2.08
N TRP A 98 1.29 2.42 -1.69
CA TRP A 98 0.27 3.44 -1.51
C TRP A 98 -0.41 3.81 -2.83
N LEU A 99 0.35 4.01 -3.91
CA LEU A 99 -0.20 4.30 -5.25
C LEU A 99 -1.12 3.18 -5.74
N MET A 100 -0.74 1.91 -5.52
CA MET A 100 -1.57 0.76 -5.88
C MET A 100 -2.84 0.67 -5.05
N SER A 101 -2.77 1.01 -3.75
CA SER A 101 -3.94 1.11 -2.88
C SER A 101 -4.93 2.15 -3.43
N GLU A 102 -4.45 3.36 -3.72
CA GLU A 102 -5.31 4.43 -4.23
C GLU A 102 -5.85 4.16 -5.64
N LEU A 103 -5.04 3.56 -6.51
CA LEU A 103 -5.49 3.12 -7.84
C LEU A 103 -6.66 2.15 -7.72
N GLY A 104 -6.53 1.11 -6.89
CA GLY A 104 -7.61 0.14 -6.68
C GLY A 104 -8.85 0.77 -6.05
N ASN A 105 -8.68 1.71 -5.11
CA ASN A 105 -9.79 2.45 -4.50
C ASN A 105 -10.52 3.31 -5.53
N ALA A 106 -9.79 4.00 -6.41
CA ALA A 106 -10.35 4.82 -7.47
C ALA A 106 -11.10 3.96 -8.51
N GLN A 107 -10.51 2.83 -8.92
CA GLN A 107 -11.15 1.85 -9.81
C GLN A 107 -12.45 1.30 -9.20
N TYR A 108 -12.44 0.98 -7.90
CA TYR A 108 -13.65 0.55 -7.18
C TYR A 108 -14.73 1.64 -7.19
N LYS A 109 -14.39 2.89 -6.89
CA LYS A 109 -15.33 4.03 -6.93
C LYS A 109 -15.90 4.27 -8.32
N ALA A 110 -15.12 4.01 -9.37
CA ALA A 110 -15.56 4.04 -10.77
C ALA A 110 -16.37 2.80 -11.19
N LYS A 111 -16.61 1.84 -10.28
CA LYS A 111 -17.24 0.53 -10.56
C LYS A 111 -16.50 -0.32 -11.59
N LYS A 112 -15.22 -0.04 -11.81
CA LYS A 112 -14.29 -0.84 -12.63
C LYS A 112 -13.79 -2.02 -11.84
N TYR A 113 -14.70 -2.92 -11.47
CA TYR A 113 -14.43 -3.99 -10.53
C TYR A 113 -13.33 -4.95 -10.98
N ASP A 114 -13.27 -5.27 -12.28
CA ASP A 114 -12.22 -6.16 -12.80
C ASP A 114 -10.82 -5.54 -12.71
N GLU A 115 -10.71 -4.25 -13.02
CA GLU A 115 -9.45 -3.52 -12.88
C GLU A 115 -9.02 -3.40 -11.41
N ALA A 116 -9.96 -3.09 -10.50
CA ALA A 116 -9.70 -3.03 -9.07
C ALA A 116 -9.26 -4.39 -8.50
N VAL A 117 -9.91 -5.49 -8.92
CA VAL A 117 -9.52 -6.85 -8.54
C VAL A 117 -8.11 -7.16 -9.01
N PHE A 118 -7.77 -6.80 -10.26
CA PHE A 118 -6.42 -6.98 -10.79
C PHE A 118 -5.38 -6.22 -9.96
N THR A 119 -5.61 -4.92 -9.73
CA THR A 119 -4.70 -4.05 -8.96
C THR A 119 -4.49 -4.57 -7.52
N TYR A 120 -5.56 -4.98 -6.83
CA TYR A 120 -5.44 -5.51 -5.48
C TYR A 120 -4.76 -6.88 -5.40
N ARG A 121 -5.00 -7.77 -6.37
CA ARG A 121 -4.27 -9.04 -6.45
C ARG A 121 -2.79 -8.81 -6.72
N GLU A 122 -2.46 -7.86 -7.59
CA GLU A 122 -1.08 -7.45 -7.84
C GLU A 122 -0.43 -6.92 -6.55
N PHE A 123 -1.12 -6.03 -5.81
CA PHE A 123 -0.66 -5.51 -4.52
C PHE A 123 -0.38 -6.65 -3.56
N ILE A 124 -1.32 -7.58 -3.37
CA ILE A 124 -1.18 -8.68 -2.41
C ILE A 124 -0.02 -9.60 -2.78
N THR A 125 0.21 -9.81 -4.07
CA THR A 125 1.32 -10.64 -4.58
C THR A 125 2.68 -9.99 -4.31
N ARG A 126 2.80 -8.69 -4.55
CA ARG A 126 4.07 -7.95 -4.42
C ARG A 126 4.35 -7.47 -3.00
N PHE A 127 3.31 -7.11 -2.27
CA PHE A 127 3.34 -6.39 -1.00
C PHE A 127 2.49 -7.08 0.09
N GLY A 128 2.36 -8.41 0.03
CA GLY A 128 1.52 -9.16 0.96
C GLY A 128 1.91 -9.08 2.45
N LYS A 129 3.12 -8.60 2.77
CA LYS A 129 3.59 -8.32 4.14
C LYS A 129 3.53 -6.82 4.51
N HIS A 130 3.07 -5.96 3.60
CA HIS A 130 2.96 -4.54 3.85
C HIS A 130 1.82 -4.27 4.85
N PRO A 131 1.93 -3.27 5.74
CA PRO A 131 0.88 -2.95 6.71
C PRO A 131 -0.51 -2.67 6.12
N LEU A 132 -0.58 -2.28 4.84
CA LEU A 132 -1.85 -2.08 4.13
C LEU A 132 -2.48 -3.38 3.60
N ALA A 133 -1.73 -4.49 3.52
CA ALA A 133 -2.21 -5.73 2.93
C ALA A 133 -3.53 -6.26 3.52
N PRO A 134 -3.79 -6.17 4.85
CA PRO A 134 -5.07 -6.57 5.42
C PRO A 134 -6.25 -5.75 4.88
N VAL A 135 -6.09 -4.43 4.79
CA VAL A 135 -7.12 -3.53 4.24
C VAL A 135 -7.34 -3.81 2.75
N ILE A 136 -6.26 -4.02 1.98
CA ILE A 136 -6.37 -4.37 0.56
C ILE A 136 -7.08 -5.71 0.35
N ARG A 137 -6.80 -6.72 1.18
CA ARG A 137 -7.53 -8.00 1.15
C ARG A 137 -9.00 -7.81 1.48
N GLN A 138 -9.33 -6.95 2.45
CA GLN A 138 -10.70 -6.64 2.82
C GLN A 138 -11.45 -5.98 1.65
N SER A 139 -10.85 -4.94 1.04
CA SER A 139 -11.42 -4.28 -0.15
C SER A 139 -11.60 -5.26 -1.31
N LEU A 140 -10.63 -6.15 -1.57
CA LEU A 140 -10.78 -7.21 -2.56
C LEU A 140 -11.94 -8.15 -2.21
N GLY A 141 -12.09 -8.55 -0.94
CA GLY A 141 -13.20 -9.36 -0.46
C GLY A 141 -14.56 -8.71 -0.74
N TYR A 142 -14.71 -7.41 -0.48
CA TYR A 142 -15.95 -6.68 -0.77
C TYR A 142 -16.28 -6.64 -2.26
N ILE A 143 -15.28 -6.43 -3.12
CA ILE A 143 -15.51 -6.43 -4.57
C ILE A 143 -15.92 -7.81 -5.06
N LEU A 144 -15.27 -8.87 -4.56
CA LEU A 144 -15.62 -10.25 -4.88
C LEU A 144 -17.05 -10.58 -4.40
N GLU A 145 -17.44 -10.10 -3.22
CA GLU A 145 -18.80 -10.22 -2.71
C GLU A 145 -19.82 -9.52 -3.62
N GLU A 146 -19.56 -8.29 -4.04
CA GLU A 146 -20.41 -7.54 -4.98
C GLU A 146 -20.54 -8.23 -6.34
N LYS A 147 -19.46 -8.89 -6.81
CA LYS A 147 -19.47 -9.70 -8.03
C LYS A 147 -20.16 -11.07 -7.87
N GLY A 148 -20.61 -11.42 -6.66
CA GLY A 148 -21.19 -12.73 -6.38
C GLY A 148 -20.16 -13.87 -6.28
N GLN A 149 -18.86 -13.57 -6.30
CA GLN A 149 -17.76 -14.52 -6.10
C GLN A 149 -17.56 -14.79 -4.60
N LEU A 150 -18.63 -15.22 -3.93
CA LEU A 150 -18.73 -15.29 -2.48
C LEU A 150 -17.68 -16.21 -1.85
N GLN A 151 -17.35 -17.33 -2.50
CA GLN A 151 -16.34 -18.25 -1.98
C GLN A 151 -14.95 -17.61 -1.96
N GLU A 152 -14.58 -16.87 -3.01
CA GLU A 152 -13.30 -16.15 -3.05
C GLU A 152 -13.27 -14.98 -2.06
N ALA A 153 -14.41 -14.31 -1.84
CA ALA A 153 -14.55 -13.26 -0.83
C ALA A 153 -14.28 -13.80 0.58
N VAL A 154 -14.92 -14.92 0.95
CA VAL A 154 -14.68 -15.64 2.21
C VAL A 154 -13.20 -15.95 2.37
N GLU A 155 -12.53 -16.49 1.34
CA GLU A 155 -11.10 -16.79 1.41
C GLU A 155 -10.24 -15.56 1.73
N GLN A 156 -10.57 -14.38 1.20
CA GLN A 156 -9.84 -13.16 1.53
C GLN A 156 -10.07 -12.74 2.98
N PHE A 157 -11.31 -12.77 3.45
CA PHE A 157 -11.66 -12.41 4.83
C PHE A 157 -11.04 -13.37 5.86
N GLU A 158 -11.07 -14.68 5.59
CA GLU A 158 -10.46 -15.68 6.46
C GLU A 158 -8.94 -15.54 6.56
N LYS A 159 -8.26 -15.19 5.46
CA LYS A 159 -6.81 -14.92 5.48
C LYS A 159 -6.46 -13.80 6.46
N ILE A 160 -7.30 -12.77 6.54
CA ILE A 160 -7.13 -11.67 7.51
C ILE A 160 -7.46 -12.14 8.93
N ALA A 161 -8.55 -12.89 9.11
CA ALA A 161 -8.97 -13.38 10.43
C ALA A 161 -7.91 -14.30 11.07
N LYS A 162 -7.23 -15.11 10.25
CA LYS A 162 -6.16 -16.04 10.66
C LYS A 162 -4.81 -15.36 10.88
N ASP A 163 -4.60 -14.14 10.36
CA ASP A 163 -3.35 -13.41 10.52
C ASP A 163 -3.25 -12.81 11.94
N PRO A 164 -2.27 -13.20 12.77
CA PRO A 164 -2.07 -12.64 14.11
C PRO A 164 -1.95 -11.11 14.13
N GLU A 165 -1.27 -10.54 13.14
CA GLU A 165 -0.91 -9.11 13.07
C GLU A 165 -2.11 -8.22 12.69
N SER A 166 -3.15 -8.80 12.07
CA SER A 166 -4.33 -8.08 11.57
C SER A 166 -5.40 -7.81 12.65
N SER A 167 -5.01 -7.65 13.92
CA SER A 167 -5.92 -7.66 15.07
C SER A 167 -7.06 -6.64 15.02
N TYR A 168 -6.82 -5.45 14.47
CA TYR A 168 -7.71 -4.30 14.52
C TYR A 168 -9.00 -4.44 13.67
N ILE A 169 -9.03 -5.32 12.67
CA ILE A 169 -10.21 -5.57 11.82
C ILE A 169 -10.78 -6.99 11.92
N LYS A 170 -10.25 -7.83 12.81
CA LYS A 170 -10.64 -9.26 12.90
C LYS A 170 -12.13 -9.49 13.11
N ALA A 171 -12.77 -8.70 13.97
CA ALA A 171 -14.19 -8.83 14.25
C ALA A 171 -15.04 -8.50 13.00
N GLN A 172 -14.66 -7.44 12.28
CA GLN A 172 -15.34 -7.01 11.06
C GLN A 172 -15.20 -8.04 9.94
N VAL A 173 -13.99 -8.51 9.64
CA VAL A 173 -13.79 -9.47 8.53
C VAL A 173 -14.42 -10.84 8.84
N ARG A 174 -14.52 -11.25 10.11
CA ARG A 174 -15.29 -12.43 10.50
C ARG A 174 -16.79 -12.25 10.28
N LEU A 175 -17.31 -11.06 10.57
CA LEU A 175 -18.71 -10.73 10.29
C LEU A 175 -18.98 -10.76 8.78
N ASP A 176 -18.04 -10.21 7.99
CA ASP A 176 -18.11 -10.22 6.53
C ASP A 176 -18.06 -11.65 5.96
N ALA A 177 -17.18 -12.51 6.47
CA ALA A 177 -17.16 -13.93 6.12
C ALA A 177 -18.47 -14.63 6.49
N GLY A 178 -19.00 -14.37 7.69
CA GLY A 178 -20.31 -14.88 8.14
C GLY A 178 -21.44 -14.50 7.17
N ARG A 179 -21.51 -13.22 6.78
CA ARG A 179 -22.48 -12.73 5.79
C ARG A 179 -22.34 -13.43 4.44
N CYS A 180 -21.10 -13.64 3.96
CA CYS A 180 -20.87 -14.38 2.72
C CYS A 180 -21.28 -15.86 2.84
N TYR A 181 -21.04 -16.50 4.00
CA TYR A 181 -21.49 -17.87 4.25
C TYR A 181 -23.02 -17.99 4.22
N GLU A 182 -23.75 -17.01 4.78
CA GLU A 182 -25.21 -16.98 4.68
C GLU A 182 -25.67 -16.89 3.22
N LYS A 183 -25.07 -15.98 2.43
CA LYS A 183 -25.38 -15.83 1.00
C LYS A 183 -25.06 -17.10 0.19
N LEU A 184 -24.11 -17.90 0.64
CA LEU A 184 -23.76 -19.22 0.07
C LEU A 184 -24.68 -20.36 0.55
N GLY A 185 -25.59 -20.13 1.50
CA GLY A 185 -26.38 -21.17 2.15
C GLY A 185 -25.59 -22.05 3.13
N GLN A 186 -24.34 -21.68 3.44
CA GLN A 186 -23.48 -22.41 4.36
C GLN A 186 -23.76 -21.99 5.82
N LEU A 187 -25.00 -22.23 6.27
CA LEU A 187 -25.51 -21.68 7.55
C LEU A 187 -24.67 -22.12 8.76
N ASN A 188 -24.20 -23.38 8.79
CA ASN A 188 -23.33 -23.86 9.87
C ASN A 188 -22.02 -23.05 10.00
N SER A 189 -21.43 -22.67 8.87
CA SER A 189 -20.22 -21.83 8.84
C SER A 189 -20.53 -20.41 9.30
N ALA A 190 -21.66 -19.84 8.86
CA ALA A 190 -22.12 -18.53 9.31
C ALA A 190 -22.34 -18.49 10.83
N VAL A 191 -23.06 -19.47 11.38
CA VAL A 191 -23.29 -19.61 12.83
C VAL A 191 -21.98 -19.72 13.60
N THR A 192 -21.04 -20.52 13.09
CA THR A 192 -19.71 -20.66 13.71
C THR A 192 -18.96 -19.33 13.74
N ALA A 193 -18.94 -18.60 12.62
CA ALA A 193 -18.30 -17.29 12.54
C ALA A 193 -18.93 -16.28 13.52
N TYR A 194 -20.26 -16.23 13.61
CA TYR A 194 -20.96 -15.33 14.52
C TYR A 194 -20.73 -15.66 15.99
N LYS A 195 -20.75 -16.94 16.36
CA LYS A 195 -20.42 -17.38 17.73
C LYS A 195 -18.99 -17.02 18.11
N ASP A 196 -18.03 -17.18 17.19
CA ASP A 196 -16.64 -16.77 17.42
C ASP A 196 -16.51 -15.26 17.65
N ILE A 197 -17.24 -14.43 16.89
CA ILE A 197 -17.23 -12.97 17.12
C ILE A 197 -17.75 -12.63 18.52
N ILE A 198 -18.84 -13.26 18.96
CA ILE A 198 -19.45 -13.02 20.27
C ILE A 198 -18.52 -13.45 21.40
N GLY A 199 -17.83 -14.58 21.26
CA GLY A 199 -16.87 -15.08 22.25
C GLY A 199 -15.57 -14.27 22.29
N SER A 200 -15.03 -13.93 21.14
CA SER A 200 -13.71 -13.29 21.01
C SER A 200 -13.74 -11.75 21.12
N PHE A 201 -14.87 -11.12 20.77
CA PHE A 201 -15.03 -9.66 20.75
C PHE A 201 -16.37 -9.19 21.36
N PRO A 202 -16.70 -9.60 22.60
CA PRO A 202 -18.06 -9.46 23.16
C PRO A 202 -18.59 -8.03 23.20
N GLU A 203 -17.73 -7.03 23.37
CA GLU A 203 -18.09 -5.61 23.46
C GLU A 203 -18.11 -4.88 22.10
N SER A 204 -17.75 -5.56 21.02
CA SER A 204 -17.70 -4.94 19.69
C SER A 204 -19.09 -4.71 19.10
N SER A 205 -19.23 -3.71 18.23
CA SER A 205 -20.43 -3.55 17.38
C SER A 205 -20.69 -4.79 16.53
N CYS A 206 -19.62 -5.46 16.07
CA CYS A 206 -19.71 -6.70 15.30
C CYS A 206 -20.35 -7.83 16.12
N ALA A 207 -20.09 -7.93 17.43
CA ALA A 207 -20.74 -8.93 18.29
C ALA A 207 -22.24 -8.67 18.44
N LYS A 208 -22.67 -7.39 18.50
CA LYS A 208 -24.10 -7.04 18.49
C LYS A 208 -24.77 -7.44 17.18
N MET A 209 -24.12 -7.15 16.05
CA MET A 209 -24.62 -7.57 14.73
C MET A 209 -24.65 -9.09 14.59
N ALA A 210 -23.62 -9.80 15.07
CA ALA A 210 -23.54 -11.26 15.04
C ALA A 210 -24.66 -11.92 15.87
N LYS A 211 -25.03 -11.36 17.03
CA LYS A 211 -26.18 -11.84 17.83
C LYS A 211 -27.48 -11.72 17.05
N TYR A 212 -27.73 -10.54 16.47
CA TYR A 212 -28.91 -10.32 15.63
C TYR A 212 -29.00 -11.32 14.48
N ARG A 213 -27.88 -11.56 13.76
CA ARG A 213 -27.85 -12.54 12.67
C ARG A 213 -28.04 -13.98 13.13
N LEU A 214 -27.59 -14.35 14.34
CA LEU A 214 -27.81 -15.70 14.87
C LEU A 214 -29.28 -15.95 15.19
N GLU A 215 -29.99 -14.97 15.75
CA GLU A 215 -31.43 -15.07 16.03
C GLU A 215 -32.25 -15.29 14.75
N ASP A 216 -31.82 -14.71 13.63
CA ASP A 216 -32.46 -14.92 12.32
C ASP A 216 -32.20 -16.32 11.71
N LEU A 217 -31.20 -17.05 12.21
CA LEU A 217 -30.73 -18.33 11.65
C LEU A 217 -31.17 -19.57 12.44
N GLU A 218 -31.77 -19.37 13.62
CA GLU A 218 -32.34 -20.42 14.49
C GLU A 218 -33.85 -20.59 14.26
#